data_AF-A0A7W1UZJ8-F1
#
_entry.id   AF-A0A7W1UZJ8-F1
#
_cell.length_a   1.000
_cell.length_b   1.000
_cell.length_c   1.000
_cell.angle_alpha   90.00
_cell.angle_beta   90.00
_cell.angle_gamma   90.00
#
_symmetry.space_group_name_H-M   'P 1'
#
loop_
_entity.id
_entity.type
_entity.pdbx_description
1 polymer ?
#
loop_
_entity_poly.entity_id
_entity_poly.type
_entity_poly.pdbx_seq_one_letter_code
_entity_poly.pdbx_strand_id
1 'polypeptide(L)'
;MSEFLFHEFNETSSKAWKQKIQAELDGEDYNASLVWKNLEGIDVTPFYHQDDIKEPINAIPGQHENWSVCQSIFIDDISIANYLTKDAINRG
;
A
#
# COMPACT_ATOMS: atom_id res chain seq x y z
N MET A 1 -23.88 -1.02 -14.76
CA MET A 1 -23.62 -0.53 -13.39
C MET A 1 -24.07 -1.62 -12.43
N SER A 2 -23.22 -2.02 -11.49
CA SER A 2 -23.60 -2.93 -10.41
C SER A 2 -24.48 -2.19 -9.40
N GLU A 3 -25.52 -2.83 -8.88
CA GLU A 3 -26.33 -2.26 -7.80
C GLU A 3 -25.51 -2.10 -6.52
N PHE A 4 -25.73 -1.00 -5.80
CA PHE A 4 -25.08 -0.76 -4.51
C PHE A 4 -25.79 -1.59 -3.44
N LEU A 5 -25.03 -2.40 -2.71
CA LEU A 5 -25.59 -3.45 -1.84
C LEU A 5 -25.97 -2.96 -0.43
N PHE A 6 -25.63 -1.72 -0.06
CA PHE A 6 -25.73 -1.24 1.33
C PHE A 6 -26.75 -0.11 1.52
N HIS A 7 -27.76 0.00 0.65
CA HIS A 7 -28.79 1.06 0.74
C HIS A 7 -29.60 1.04 2.05
N GLU A 8 -29.68 -0.10 2.73
CA GLU A 8 -30.42 -0.26 3.98
C GLU A 8 -29.63 0.21 5.22
N PHE A 9 -28.35 0.55 5.06
CA PHE A 9 -27.47 0.93 6.17
C PHE A 9 -27.11 2.40 6.11
N ASN A 10 -27.03 3.03 7.27
CA ASN A 10 -26.49 4.38 7.38
C ASN A 10 -24.99 4.38 7.09
N GLU A 11 -24.52 5.42 6.43
CA GLU A 11 -23.09 5.65 6.25
C GLU A 11 -22.40 5.80 7.62
N THR A 12 -21.20 5.25 7.73
CA THR A 12 -20.39 5.31 8.94
C THR A 12 -19.19 6.23 8.69
N SER A 13 -18.83 7.05 9.66
CA SER A 13 -17.64 7.91 9.57
C SER A 13 -16.39 7.24 10.14
N SER A 14 -15.21 7.72 9.75
CA SER A 14 -13.92 7.33 10.33
C SER A 14 -13.92 7.47 11.85
N LYS A 15 -14.53 8.56 12.34
CA LYS A 15 -14.67 8.84 13.77
C LYS A 15 -15.53 7.79 14.49
N ALA A 16 -16.68 7.43 13.91
CA ALA A 16 -17.56 6.41 14.48
C ALA A 16 -16.86 5.04 14.53
N TRP A 17 -16.13 4.68 13.47
CA TRP A 17 -15.30 3.48 13.43
C TRP A 17 -14.23 3.47 14.52
N LYS A 18 -13.47 4.57 14.66
CA LYS A 18 -12.42 4.69 15.70
C LYS A 18 -13.00 4.58 17.11
N GLN A 19 -14.16 5.18 17.37
CA GLN A 19 -14.83 5.09 18.67
C GLN A 19 -15.24 3.65 19.00
N LYS A 20 -15.75 2.91 18.01
CA LYS A 20 -16.11 1.50 18.21
C LYS A 20 -14.89 0.64 18.54
N ILE A 21 -13.79 0.79 17.78
CA ILE A 21 -12.55 0.07 18.06
C ILE A 21 -12.04 0.39 19.47
N GLN A 22 -12.03 1.67 19.86
CA GLN A 22 -11.59 2.07 21.19
C GLN A 22 -12.43 1.47 22.33
N ALA A 23 -13.74 1.28 22.10
CA ALA A 23 -14.62 0.62 23.05
C ALA A 23 -14.33 -0.89 23.16
N GLU A 24 -13.93 -1.54 22.05
CA GLU A 24 -13.60 -2.96 21.99
C GLU A 24 -12.19 -3.31 22.48
N LEU A 25 -11.32 -2.31 22.67
CA LEU A 25 -9.96 -2.48 23.19
C LEU A 25 -9.90 -2.70 24.71
N ASP A 26 -11.03 -2.82 25.41
CA ASP A 26 -11.11 -3.12 26.85
C ASP A 26 -10.18 -2.26 27.75
N GLY A 27 -9.96 -1.01 27.36
CA GLY A 27 -9.12 -0.05 28.08
C GLY A 27 -7.66 0.04 27.60
N GLU A 28 -7.25 -0.75 26.61
CA GLU A 28 -5.97 -0.55 25.94
C GLU A 28 -5.94 0.74 25.10
N ASP A 29 -4.78 1.41 25.09
CA ASP A 29 -4.58 2.62 24.29
C ASP A 29 -4.43 2.26 22.81
N TYR A 30 -5.35 2.77 21.98
CA TYR A 30 -5.38 2.53 20.54
C TYR A 30 -4.06 2.86 19.83
N ASN A 31 -3.37 3.94 20.21
CA ASN A 31 -2.14 4.36 19.54
C ASN A 31 -0.93 3.51 19.97
N ALA A 32 -0.97 2.94 21.17
CA ALA A 32 0.05 2.01 21.64
C ALA A 32 -0.19 0.57 21.13
N SER A 33 -1.45 0.14 21.01
CA SER A 33 -1.81 -1.24 20.68
C SER A 33 -1.95 -1.51 19.18
N LEU A 34 -2.54 -0.57 18.41
CA LEU A 34 -2.92 -0.82 17.02
C LEU A 34 -2.18 0.03 15.98
N VAL A 35 -1.57 1.15 16.37
CA VAL A 35 -0.81 1.98 15.44
C VAL A 35 0.61 1.42 15.30
N TRP A 36 0.98 1.05 14.09
CA TRP A 36 2.32 0.58 13.79
C TRP A 36 3.25 1.75 13.52
N LYS A 37 4.31 1.87 14.32
CA LYS A 37 5.38 2.86 14.13
C LYS A 37 6.49 2.23 13.31
N ASN A 38 6.63 2.65 12.06
CA ASN A 38 7.73 2.17 11.23
C ASN A 38 9.06 2.86 11.59
N LEU A 39 10.16 2.36 11.02
CA LEU A 39 11.51 2.89 11.31
C LEU A 39 11.73 4.28 10.69
N GLU A 40 10.90 4.64 9.72
CA GLU A 40 10.88 5.92 9.03
C GLU A 40 10.15 7.02 9.81
N GLY A 41 9.57 6.71 10.98
CA GLY A 41 8.84 7.67 11.81
C GLY A 41 7.43 8.01 11.30
N ILE A 42 6.84 7.10 10.52
CA ILE A 42 5.47 7.18 10.00
C ILE A 42 4.58 6.25 10.84
N ASP A 43 3.51 6.84 11.37
CA ASP A 43 2.47 6.11 12.09
C ASP A 43 1.46 5.54 11.09
N VAL A 44 1.40 4.21 11.00
CA VAL A 44 0.46 3.48 10.14
C VAL A 44 -0.76 3.07 10.96
N THR A 45 -1.93 3.59 10.56
CA THR A 45 -3.21 3.29 11.23
C THR A 45 -3.77 1.93 10.80
N PRO A 46 -4.51 1.24 11.68
CA PRO A 46 -5.09 -0.08 11.38
C PRO A 46 -6.24 -0.04 10.35
N PHE A 47 -6.79 1.14 10.05
CA PHE A 47 -7.78 1.34 9.01
C PHE A 47 -7.63 2.73 8.36
N TYR A 48 -8.21 2.87 7.18
CA TYR A 48 -8.35 4.12 6.43
C TYR A 48 -9.80 4.29 6.00
N HIS A 49 -10.24 5.53 5.88
CA HIS A 49 -11.60 5.87 5.50
C HIS A 49 -11.64 6.96 4.43
N GLN A 50 -12.75 7.06 3.69
CA GLN A 50 -12.94 8.12 2.69
C GLN A 50 -12.84 9.53 3.31
N ASP A 51 -13.21 9.68 4.59
CA ASP A 51 -13.09 10.94 5.33
C ASP A 51 -11.63 11.42 5.45
N ASP A 52 -10.65 10.52 5.31
CA ASP A 52 -9.22 10.84 5.39
C ASP A 52 -8.68 11.39 4.05
N ILE A 53 -9.44 11.24 2.96
CA ILE A 53 -9.09 11.70 1.62
C ILE A 53 -9.53 13.17 1.49
N LYS A 54 -8.59 14.10 1.72
CA LYS A 54 -8.85 15.55 1.64
C LYS A 54 -8.92 16.08 0.21
N GLU A 55 -8.15 15.46 -0.68
CA GLU A 55 -8.06 15.84 -2.09
C GLU A 55 -8.46 14.64 -2.96
N PRO A 56 -9.15 14.86 -4.09
CA PRO A 56 -9.50 13.78 -4.99
C PRO A 56 -8.25 13.03 -5.43
N ILE A 57 -8.34 11.69 -5.42
CA ILE A 57 -7.29 10.82 -5.93
C ILE A 57 -7.27 10.98 -7.46
N ASN A 58 -6.35 11.82 -7.93
CA ASN A 58 -6.12 12.01 -9.34
C ASN A 58 -5.32 10.83 -9.91
N ALA A 59 -5.50 10.57 -11.20
CA ALA A 59 -4.65 9.63 -11.91
C ALA A 59 -3.18 10.04 -11.76
N ILE A 60 -2.31 9.07 -11.47
CA ILE A 60 -0.88 9.33 -11.31
C ILE A 60 -0.33 9.74 -12.68
N PRO A 61 0.21 10.96 -12.84
CA PRO A 61 0.76 11.39 -14.13
C PRO A 61 1.89 10.45 -14.57
N GLY A 62 1.80 9.92 -15.78
CA GLY A 62 2.80 8.99 -16.31
C GLY A 62 2.73 7.58 -15.70
N GLN A 63 1.60 7.18 -15.10
CA GLN A 63 1.41 5.81 -14.65
C GLN A 63 1.60 4.84 -15.82
N HIS A 64 2.68 4.08 -15.79
CA HIS A 64 2.99 3.11 -16.82
C HIS A 64 2.04 1.92 -16.73
N GLU A 65 1.54 1.44 -17.86
CA GLU A 65 0.72 0.22 -17.94
C GLU A 65 1.55 -1.05 -17.67
N ASN A 66 2.88 -0.96 -17.81
CA ASN A 66 3.81 -2.07 -17.68
C ASN A 66 5.07 -1.63 -16.91
N TRP A 67 5.78 -2.58 -16.32
CA TRP A 67 7.10 -2.36 -15.73
C TRP A 67 8.20 -2.96 -16.62
N SER A 68 9.40 -2.40 -16.54
CA SER A 68 10.58 -3.01 -17.16
C SER A 68 11.18 -4.05 -16.22
N VAL A 69 11.53 -5.23 -16.74
CA VAL A 69 12.29 -6.24 -15.98
C VAL A 69 13.76 -5.80 -15.94
N CYS A 70 14.28 -5.60 -14.74
CA CYS A 70 15.66 -5.16 -14.52
C CYS A 70 16.42 -6.22 -13.73
N GLN A 71 17.42 -6.85 -14.35
CA GLN A 71 18.32 -7.78 -13.67
C GLN A 71 19.66 -7.11 -13.36
N SER A 72 20.08 -7.14 -12.10
CA SER A 72 21.40 -6.66 -11.69
C SER A 72 22.44 -7.76 -11.93
N ILE A 73 23.49 -7.44 -12.69
CA ILE A 73 24.59 -8.35 -12.98
C ILE A 73 25.87 -7.77 -12.40
N PHE A 74 26.45 -8.47 -11.43
CA PHE A 74 27.75 -8.13 -10.86
C PHE A 74 28.87 -8.60 -11.79
N ILE A 75 29.88 -7.77 -12.00
CA ILE A 75 31.01 -8.06 -12.91
C ILE A 75 32.24 -8.38 -12.07
N ASP A 76 32.54 -9.67 -11.97
CA ASP A 76 33.83 -10.20 -11.48
C ASP A 76 34.70 -10.66 -12.65
N ASP A 77 34.10 -11.46 -13.55
CA ASP A 77 34.67 -11.87 -14.83
C ASP A 77 33.82 -11.33 -16.00
N ILE A 78 34.47 -10.67 -16.95
CA ILE A 78 33.82 -9.99 -18.08
C ILE A 78 33.13 -10.98 -19.01
N SER A 79 33.74 -12.15 -19.26
CA SER A 79 33.20 -13.16 -20.17
C SER A 79 31.93 -13.78 -19.58
N ILE A 80 31.93 -14.08 -18.28
CA ILE A 80 30.77 -14.62 -17.57
C ILE A 80 29.66 -13.57 -17.52
N ALA A 81 29.97 -12.33 -17.13
CA ALA A 81 28.98 -11.26 -17.06
C ALA A 81 28.32 -11.00 -18.43
N ASN A 82 29.10 -10.95 -19.51
CA ASN A 82 28.56 -10.77 -20.86
C ASN A 82 27.66 -11.93 -21.31
N TYR A 83 28.00 -13.17 -20.96
CA TYR A 83 27.13 -14.32 -21.21
C TYR A 83 25.80 -14.17 -20.47
N LEU A 84 25.83 -13.87 -19.16
CA LEU A 84 24.63 -13.69 -18.34
C LEU A 84 23.75 -12.55 -18.84
N THR A 85 24.34 -11.42 -19.26
CA THR A 85 23.60 -10.28 -19.82
C THR A 85 22.85 -10.67 -21.09
N LYS A 86 23.52 -11.36 -22.02
CA LYS A 86 22.88 -11.79 -23.28
C LYS A 86 21.77 -12.81 -23.04
N ASP A 87 22.02 -13.74 -22.14
CA ASP A 87 21.05 -14.76 -21.78
C ASP A 87 19.81 -14.15 -21.11
N ALA A 88 19.97 -13.18 -20.19
CA ALA A 88 18.86 -12.44 -19.60
C ALA A 88 18.01 -11.70 -20.65
N ILE A 89 18.66 -11.01 -21.60
CA ILE A 89 17.94 -10.33 -22.70
C ILE A 89 17.11 -11.30 -23.54
N ASN A 90 17.62 -12.51 -23.79
CA ASN A 90 16.94 -13.49 -24.64
C ASN A 90 15.76 -14.18 -23.96
N ARG A 91 15.72 -14.20 -22.62
CA ARG A 91 14.73 -14.97 -21.85
C ARG A 91 13.68 -14.09 -21.17
N GLY A 92 13.88 -12.78 -21.13
CA GLY A 92 13.01 -11.85 -20.39
C GLY A 92 12.99 -12.15 -18.90
#